data_AF-A0A0M9BRW1-F1
#
_entry.id   AF-A0A0M9BRW1-F1
#
_cell.length_a   1.000
_cell.length_b   1.000
_cell.length_c   1.000
_cell.angle_alpha   90.00
_cell.angle_beta   90.00
_cell.angle_gamma   90.00
#
_symmetry.space_group_name_H-M   'P 1'
#
loop_
_entity.id
_entity.type
_entity.pdbx_description
1 polymer ?
#
loop_
_entity_poly.entity_id
_entity_poly.type
_entity_poly.pdbx_seq_one_letter_code
_entity_poly.pdbx_strand_id
1 'polypeptide(L)'
;MDRLTYMTQLQQLTSSIMDELYEADYEKLEAFVEERQVIIDGLVKQFSSQTASLSEKMEIEQLLGNDNEIVARMNVLRLEAQDWLHKRGQAKTQRNAYESGYTPDSFLMDKKK
;
A
#
# COMPACT_ATOMS: atom_id res chain seq x y z
N MET A 1 11.05 18.61 19.73
CA MET A 1 9.71 19.05 19.29
C MET A 1 8.75 18.90 20.45
N ASP A 2 7.84 19.85 20.60
CA ASP A 2 6.76 19.81 21.59
C ASP A 2 5.51 19.12 21.01
N ARG A 3 4.47 18.95 21.84
CA ARG A 3 3.21 18.28 21.43
C ARG A 3 2.51 19.00 20.29
N LEU A 4 2.45 20.33 20.35
CA LEU A 4 1.79 21.15 19.35
C LEU A 4 2.43 20.94 17.99
N THR A 5 3.76 20.97 17.91
CA THR A 5 4.49 20.75 16.66
C THR A 5 4.16 19.38 16.05
N TYR A 6 4.17 18.31 16.86
CA TYR A 6 3.85 16.98 16.34
C TYR A 6 2.39 16.87 15.89
N MET A 7 1.44 17.46 16.63
CA MET A 7 0.03 17.44 16.26
C MET A 7 -0.22 18.17 14.94
N THR A 8 0.40 19.34 14.76
CA THR A 8 0.32 20.10 13.51
C THR A 8 0.96 19.35 12.34
N GLN A 9 2.11 18.70 12.54
CA GLN A 9 2.74 17.87 11.50
C GLN A 9 1.84 16.69 11.12
N LEU A 10 1.24 16.02 12.10
CA LEU A 10 0.33 14.91 11.85
C LEU A 10 -0.89 15.36 11.04
N GLN A 11 -1.47 16.51 11.39
CA GLN A 11 -2.56 17.13 10.64
C GLN A 11 -2.18 17.46 9.21
N GLN A 12 -1.03 18.11 9.01
CA GLN A 12 -0.55 18.47 7.68
C GLN A 12 -0.27 17.25 6.81
N LEU A 13 0.37 16.22 7.38
CA LEU A 13 0.67 14.97 6.68
C LEU A 13 -0.63 14.26 6.28
N THR A 14 -1.59 14.15 7.21
CA THR A 14 -2.90 13.55 6.92
C THR A 14 -3.69 14.35 5.88
N SER A 15 -3.74 15.68 5.97
CA SER A 15 -4.42 16.51 4.96
C SER A 15 -3.77 16.36 3.58
N SER A 16 -2.44 16.38 3.51
CA SER A 16 -1.72 16.27 2.24
C SER A 16 -2.01 14.95 1.54
N ILE A 17 -1.99 13.81 2.27
CA ILE A 17 -2.31 12.53 1.64
C ILE A 17 -3.79 12.44 1.25
N MET A 18 -4.70 13.03 2.03
CA MET A 18 -6.13 13.02 1.73
C MET A 18 -6.46 13.79 0.44
N ASP A 19 -5.75 14.89 0.15
CA ASP A 19 -5.93 15.69 -1.06
C ASP A 19 -5.59 14.92 -2.35
N GLU A 20 -4.72 13.92 -2.25
CA GLU A 20 -4.21 13.15 -3.40
C GLU A 20 -4.38 11.64 -3.24
N LEU A 21 -5.24 11.20 -2.32
CA LEU A 21 -5.33 9.81 -1.88
C LEU A 21 -5.60 8.83 -3.02
N TYR A 22 -6.50 9.20 -3.94
CA TYR A 22 -6.88 8.33 -5.05
C TYR A 22 -5.86 8.32 -6.19
N GLU A 23 -4.98 9.33 -6.26
CA GLU A 23 -3.86 9.39 -7.20
C GLU A 23 -2.58 8.78 -6.62
N ALA A 24 -2.54 8.60 -5.29
CA ALA A 24 -1.42 7.98 -4.61
C ALA A 24 -1.27 6.50 -5.01
N ASP A 25 -0.03 6.12 -5.30
CA ASP A 25 0.39 4.73 -5.50
C ASP A 25 0.86 4.11 -4.17
N TYR A 26 1.32 2.86 -4.25
CA TYR A 26 1.74 2.13 -3.07
C TYR A 26 2.99 2.73 -2.41
N GLU A 27 3.94 3.26 -3.19
CA GLU A 27 5.19 3.83 -2.67
C GLU A 27 4.90 5.09 -1.85
N LYS A 28 3.98 5.92 -2.36
CA LYS A 28 3.56 7.13 -1.68
C LYS A 28 2.82 6.84 -0.38
N LEU A 29 1.94 5.83 -0.38
CA LEU A 29 1.23 5.40 0.83
C LEU A 29 2.17 4.73 1.85
N GLU A 30 3.19 4.00 1.40
CA GLU A 30 4.23 3.45 2.25
C GLU A 30 5.02 4.57 2.94
N ALA A 31 5.53 5.54 2.16
CA ALA A 31 6.26 6.69 2.70
C ALA A 31 5.41 7.50 3.69
N PHE A 32 4.11 7.70 3.39
CA PHE A 32 3.18 8.35 4.31
C PHE A 32 3.09 7.62 5.65
N VAL A 33 2.97 6.29 5.64
CA VAL A 33 2.88 5.50 6.89
C VAL A 33 4.18 5.59 7.69
N GLU A 34 5.34 5.52 7.02
CA GLU A 34 6.64 5.67 7.66
C GLU A 34 6.80 7.03 8.33
N GLU A 35 6.48 8.11 7.61
CA GLU A 35 6.54 9.48 8.15
C GLU A 35 5.55 9.66 9.32
N ARG A 36 4.34 9.12 9.18
CA ARG A 36 3.32 9.16 10.23
C ARG A 36 3.81 8.43 11.49
N GLN A 37 4.50 7.30 11.35
CA GLN A 37 5.03 6.54 12.48
C GLN A 37 6.04 7.36 13.29
N VAL A 38 6.96 8.07 12.62
CA VAL A 38 7.95 8.92 13.28
C VAL A 38 7.28 10.01 14.14
N ILE A 39 6.22 10.64 13.61
CA ILE A 39 5.46 11.67 14.31
C ILE A 39 4.72 11.08 15.52
N ILE A 40 4.04 9.94 15.34
CA ILE A 40 3.30 9.25 16.42
C ILE A 40 4.25 8.82 17.54
N ASP A 41 5.41 8.25 17.21
CA ASP A 41 6.43 7.88 18.22
C ASP A 41 6.90 9.10 19.03
N GLY A 42 6.98 10.26 18.38
CA GLY A 42 7.21 11.54 19.01
C GLY A 42 6.10 11.92 20.00
N LEU A 43 4.83 11.85 19.59
CA LEU A 43 3.66 12.13 20.43
C LEU A 43 3.56 11.20 21.63
N VAL A 44 3.76 9.89 21.43
CA VAL A 44 3.70 8.89 22.51
C VAL A 44 4.70 9.21 23.62
N LYS A 45 5.93 9.62 23.26
CA LYS A 45 6.94 10.07 24.24
C LYS A 45 6.48 11.30 25.01
N GLN A 46 5.80 12.25 24.36
CA GLN A 46 5.29 13.43 25.04
C GLN A 46 4.14 13.10 26.01
N PHE A 47 3.20 12.25 25.60
CA PHE A 47 2.06 11.85 26.43
C PHE A 47 2.43 10.89 27.57
N SER A 48 3.61 10.28 27.52
CA SER A 48 4.14 9.47 28.63
C SER A 48 4.37 10.30 29.91
N SER A 49 4.57 11.61 29.77
CA SER A 49 4.82 12.53 30.89
C SER A 49 3.57 13.23 31.43
N GLN A 50 2.57 13.42 30.57
CA GLN A 50 1.32 14.12 30.91
C GLN A 50 0.21 13.63 29.98
N THR A 51 -0.97 13.39 30.56
CA THR A 51 -2.15 12.97 29.80
C THR A 51 -2.61 14.03 28.81
N ALA A 52 -3.17 13.58 27.69
CA ALA A 52 -3.76 14.44 26.68
C ALA A 52 -4.95 15.23 27.25
N SER A 53 -4.99 16.51 26.93
CA SER A 53 -6.13 17.41 27.16
C SER A 53 -7.34 16.99 26.30
N LEU A 54 -8.52 17.55 26.63
CA LEU A 54 -9.73 17.29 25.83
C LEU A 54 -9.57 17.76 24.38
N SER A 55 -8.94 18.92 24.15
CA SER A 55 -8.69 19.45 22.80
C SER A 55 -7.79 18.51 21.99
N GLU A 56 -6.68 18.06 22.56
CA GLU A 56 -5.76 17.13 21.90
C GLU A 56 -6.45 15.81 21.55
N LYS A 57 -7.34 15.31 22.43
CA LYS A 57 -8.13 14.10 22.14
C LYS A 57 -9.08 14.29 20.98
N MET A 58 -9.79 15.42 20.94
CA MET A 58 -10.71 15.73 19.84
C MET A 58 -9.96 15.83 18.50
N GLU A 59 -8.78 16.44 18.48
CA GLU A 59 -7.95 16.52 17.27
C GLU A 59 -7.49 15.14 16.80
N ILE A 60 -7.07 14.26 17.73
CA ILE A 60 -6.71 12.87 17.41
C ILE A 60 -7.92 12.11 16.86
N GLU A 61 -9.10 12.27 17.44
CA GLU A 61 -10.32 11.62 16.95
C GLU A 61 -10.69 12.05 15.52
N GLN A 62 -10.52 13.33 15.18
CA GLN A 62 -10.72 13.80 13.80
C GLN A 62 -9.73 13.15 12.83
N LEU A 63 -8.46 13.01 13.23
CA LEU A 63 -7.43 12.34 12.41
C LEU A 63 -7.74 10.86 12.20
N LEU A 64 -8.18 10.16 13.24
CA LEU A 64 -8.60 8.76 13.14
C LEU A 64 -9.81 8.57 12.21
N GLY A 65 -10.65 9.60 12.04
CA GLY A 65 -11.74 9.57 11.07
C GLY A 65 -11.28 9.39 9.63
N ASN A 66 -10.11 9.92 9.27
CA ASN A 66 -9.53 9.82 7.92
C ASN A 66 -8.88 8.46 7.65
N ASP A 67 -8.44 7.76 8.70
CA ASP A 67 -7.68 6.50 8.56
C ASP A 67 -8.50 5.41 7.83
N ASN A 68 -9.83 5.42 7.97
CA ASN A 68 -10.70 4.46 7.28
C ASN A 68 -10.59 4.56 5.75
N GLU A 69 -10.58 5.78 5.22
CA GLU A 69 -10.50 6.01 3.76
C GLU A 69 -9.10 5.65 3.23
N ILE A 70 -8.06 6.00 3.99
CA ILE A 70 -6.67 5.65 3.66
C ILE A 70 -6.51 4.12 3.60
N VAL A 71 -7.02 3.39 4.59
CA VAL A 71 -6.99 1.92 4.61
C VAL A 71 -7.82 1.32 3.47
N ALA A 72 -8.96 1.92 3.12
CA ALA A 72 -9.75 1.50 1.97
C ALA A 72 -8.95 1.60 0.67
N ARG A 73 -8.26 2.73 0.45
CA ARG A 73 -7.40 2.94 -0.72
C ARG A 73 -6.25 1.92 -0.78
N MET A 74 -5.56 1.69 0.33
CA MET A 74 -4.51 0.67 0.42
C MET A 74 -5.03 -0.73 0.04
N ASN A 75 -6.25 -1.06 0.47
CA ASN A 75 -6.88 -2.34 0.11
C ASN A 75 -7.21 -2.44 -1.37
N VAL A 76 -7.65 -1.35 -2.02
CA VAL A 76 -7.88 -1.32 -3.47
C VAL A 76 -6.58 -1.66 -4.21
N LEU A 77 -5.48 -0.99 -3.88
CA LEU A 77 -4.17 -1.25 -4.50
C LEU A 77 -3.70 -2.69 -4.27
N ARG A 78 -3.91 -3.23 -3.06
CA ARG A 78 -3.61 -4.63 -2.73
C ARG A 78 -4.40 -5.61 -3.60
N LEU A 79 -5.69 -5.35 -3.82
CA LEU A 79 -6.56 -6.20 -4.64
C LEU A 79 -6.20 -6.11 -6.12
N GLU A 80 -5.85 -4.92 -6.62
CA GLU A 80 -5.35 -4.73 -7.98
C GLU A 80 -4.08 -5.54 -8.22
N ALA A 81 -3.09 -5.44 -7.32
CA ALA A 81 -1.85 -6.21 -7.42
C ALA A 81 -2.12 -7.74 -7.41
N GLN A 82 -3.07 -8.20 -6.60
CA GLN A 82 -3.48 -9.60 -6.58
C GLN A 82 -4.09 -10.05 -7.92
N ASP A 83 -4.98 -9.24 -8.50
CA ASP A 83 -5.61 -9.53 -9.80
C ASP A 83 -4.57 -9.57 -10.93
N TRP A 84 -3.61 -8.64 -10.95
CA TRP A 84 -2.49 -8.64 -11.89
C TRP A 84 -1.67 -9.94 -11.81
N LEU A 85 -1.34 -10.41 -10.61
CA LEU A 85 -0.63 -11.67 -10.41
C LEU A 85 -1.44 -12.87 -10.90
N HIS A 86 -2.75 -12.87 -10.63
CA HIS A 86 -3.65 -13.94 -11.07
C HIS A 86 -3.76 -14.02 -12.59
N LYS A 87 -3.98 -12.89 -13.27
CA LYS A 87 -4.02 -12.79 -14.74
C LYS A 87 -2.71 -13.25 -15.39
N ARG A 88 -1.57 -12.88 -14.81
CA ARG A 88 -0.24 -13.35 -15.28
C ARG A 88 -0.10 -14.87 -15.15
N GLY A 89 -0.59 -15.45 -14.06
CA GLY A 89 -0.63 -16.90 -13.86
C GLY A 89 -1.45 -17.59 -14.94
N GLN A 90 -2.66 -17.09 -15.21
CA GLN A 90 -3.53 -17.63 -16.26
C GLN A 90 -2.91 -17.53 -17.66
N ALA A 91 -2.30 -16.39 -18.00
CA ALA A 91 -1.62 -16.21 -19.29
C ALA A 91 -0.46 -17.20 -19.50
N LYS A 92 0.30 -17.51 -18.44
CA LYS A 92 1.36 -18.52 -18.48
C LYS A 92 0.79 -19.94 -18.69
N THR A 93 -0.31 -20.28 -18.03
CA THR A 93 -0.99 -21.57 -18.20
C THR A 93 -1.55 -21.73 -19.62
N GLN A 94 -2.17 -20.69 -20.17
CA GLN A 94 -2.66 -20.70 -21.56
C GLN A 94 -1.50 -20.83 -22.56
N ARG A 95 -0.41 -20.07 -22.38
CA ARG A 95 0.77 -20.18 -23.24
C ARG A 95 1.40 -21.58 -23.21
N ASN A 96 1.50 -22.19 -22.03
CA ASN A 96 2.00 -23.56 -21.90
C ASN A 96 1.09 -24.58 -22.61
N ALA A 97 -0.25 -24.41 -22.55
CA ALA A 97 -1.18 -25.31 -23.22
C ALA A 97 -1.11 -25.22 -24.76
N TYR A 98 -0.86 -24.02 -25.30
CA TYR A 98 -0.66 -23.82 -26.74
C TYR A 98 0.74 -24.26 -27.21
N GLU A 99 1.81 -24.01 -26.44
CA GLU A 99 3.17 -24.46 -26.79
C GLU A 99 3.33 -25.99 -26.64
N SER A 100 2.60 -26.66 -25.73
CA SER A 100 2.60 -28.12 -25.62
C SER A 100 1.88 -28.85 -26.77
N GLY A 101 1.16 -28.11 -27.62
CA GLY A 101 0.50 -28.64 -28.82
C GLY A 101 1.35 -28.56 -30.10
N TYR A 102 2.52 -27.91 -30.04
CA TYR A 102 3.45 -27.80 -31.18
C TYR A 102 4.75 -28.54 -30.87
N THR A 103 4.65 -29.86 -30.73
CA THR A 103 5.76 -30.74 -31.13
C THR A 103 5.55 -31.04 -32.62
N PRO A 104 6.25 -30.37 -33.55
CA PRO A 104 6.42 -30.97 -34.86
C PRO A 104 7.17 -32.28 -34.61
N ASP A 105 6.62 -33.39 -35.09
CA ASP A 105 7.33 -34.64 -35.29
C ASP A 105 8.67 -34.35 -36.00
N SER A 106 9.72 -34.07 -35.22
CA SER A 106 11.10 -34.07 -35.68
C SER A 106 11.60 -35.51 -35.63
N PHE A 107 10.95 -36.40 -36.39
CA PHE A 107 11.58 -37.65 -36.80
C PHE A 107 12.34 -37.38 -38.09
N LEU A 108 13.53 -36.81 -37.88
CA LEU A 108 14.58 -36.72 -38.88
C LEU A 108 14.90 -38.14 -39.38
N MET A 109 14.79 -38.33 -40.69
CA MET A 109 15.19 -39.51 -41.43
C MET A 109 16.57 -40.04 -41.02
N ASP A 110 16.66 -41.35 -40.73
CA ASP A 110 17.88 -42.11 -41.00
C ASP A 110 17.55 -43.16 -42.08
N LYS A 111 17.91 -42.87 -43.34
CA LYS A 111 17.93 -43.88 -44.40
C LYS A 111 19.25 -44.62 -44.32
N LYS A 112 19.20 -45.86 -43.79
CA LYS A 112 20.19 -46.90 -44.06
C LYS A 112 19.50 -48.19 -44.51
N LYS A 113 19.47 -48.39 -45.82
CA LYS A 113 19.99 -49.56 -46.56
C LYS A 113 19.65 -49.44 -48.05
#